data_AF-A0A383C7N2-F1
#
_entry.id   AF-A0A383C7N2-F1
#
_cell.length_a   1.000
_cell.length_b   1.000
_cell.length_c   1.000
_cell.angle_alpha   90.00
_cell.angle_beta   90.00
_cell.angle_gamma   90.00
#
_symmetry.space_group_name_H-M   'P 1'
#
loop_
_entity.id
_entity.type
_entity.pdbx_description
1 polymer ?
#
loop_
_entity_poly.entity_id
_entity_poly.type
_entity_poly.pdbx_seq_one_letter_code
_entity_poly.pdbx_strand_id
1 'polypeptide(L)' 'MRLNTIKPNPKRTRNKKRVGRGSGSGYGKTSGRGHKGMKSRSGGKVRIGFEGGQMPLQKRVPKYG' A
#
# COMPACT_ATOMS: atom_id res chain seq x y z
N MET A 1 16.12 -23.68 -26.74
CA MET A 1 15.06 -22.64 -26.72
C MET A 1 15.34 -21.62 -27.81
N ARG A 2 14.32 -21.12 -28.52
CA ARG A 2 14.47 -20.04 -29.49
C ARG A 2 13.92 -18.74 -28.87
N LEU A 3 14.54 -17.60 -29.14
CA LEU A 3 14.16 -16.32 -28.52
C LEU A 3 12.70 -15.93 -28.79
N ASN A 4 12.14 -16.35 -29.93
CA ASN A 4 10.77 -16.07 -30.36
C ASN A 4 9.69 -16.94 -29.70
N THR A 5 10.05 -18.00 -28.97
CA THR A 5 9.08 -18.92 -28.35
C THR A 5 9.18 -18.99 -26.83
N ILE A 6 9.94 -18.08 -26.22
CA ILE A 6 10.10 -18.02 -24.77
C ILE A 6 8.76 -17.65 -24.13
N LYS A 7 8.23 -18.55 -23.31
CA LYS A 7 7.07 -18.31 -22.46
C LYS A 7 7.46 -18.54 -21.01
N PRO A 8 7.05 -17.66 -20.08
CA PRO A 8 7.26 -17.92 -18.66
C PRO A 8 6.41 -19.13 -18.23
N ASN A 9 6.84 -19.82 -17.17
CA ASN A 9 6.01 -20.83 -16.53
C ASN A 9 4.64 -20.25 -16.17
N PRO A 10 3.56 -21.03 -16.30
CA PRO A 10 2.22 -20.56 -15.98
C PRO A 10 2.19 -20.03 -14.54
N LYS A 11 1.52 -18.89 -14.32
CA LYS A 11 1.41 -18.18 -13.04
C LYS A 11 2.70 -17.53 -12.50
N ARG A 12 3.83 -17.58 -13.23
CA ARG A 12 5.06 -16.86 -12.84
C ARG A 12 4.87 -15.34 -12.82
N THR A 13 4.09 -14.80 -13.76
CA THR A 13 3.85 -13.36 -13.89
C THR A 13 2.39 -13.01 -13.62
N ARG A 14 2.16 -11.88 -12.96
CA ARG A 14 0.83 -11.30 -12.70
C ARG A 14 0.85 -9.83 -13.06
N ASN A 15 -0.24 -9.33 -13.64
CA ASN A 15 -0.37 -7.93 -13.98
C ASN A 15 -0.46 -7.07 -12.70
N LYS A 16 0.30 -5.98 -12.66
CA LYS A 16 0.23 -5.02 -11.55
C LYS A 16 -1.11 -4.29 -11.57
N LYS A 17 -1.70 -4.10 -10.39
CA LYS A 17 -2.89 -3.28 -10.20
C LYS A 17 -2.57 -1.81 -10.46
N ARG A 18 -3.22 -1.21 -11.46
CA ARG A 18 -3.10 0.22 -11.77
C ARG A 18 -4.29 0.98 -11.19
N VAL A 19 -4.04 1.86 -10.22
CA VAL A 19 -5.07 2.69 -9.57
C VAL A 19 -5.27 4.01 -10.31
N GLY A 20 -6.44 4.65 -10.16
CA GLY A 20 -6.75 5.94 -10.79
C GLY A 20 -6.88 5.85 -12.32
N ARG A 21 -7.42 4.74 -12.85
CA ARG A 21 -7.62 4.50 -14.29
C ARG A 21 -9.09 4.21 -14.60
N GLY A 22 -9.96 5.16 -14.29
CA GLY A 22 -11.39 5.09 -14.59
C GLY A 22 -12.21 4.23 -13.60
N SER A 23 -13.54 4.34 -13.70
CA SER A 23 -14.50 3.61 -12.84
C SER A 23 -14.46 2.09 -13.06
N GLY A 24 -14.28 1.63 -14.30
CA GLY A 24 -14.17 0.20 -14.64
C GLY A 24 -13.00 -0.53 -13.97
N SER A 25 -12.00 0.21 -13.45
CA SER A 25 -10.92 -0.37 -12.65
C SER A 25 -11.31 -0.67 -11.20
N GLY A 26 -12.43 -0.14 -10.70
CA GLY A 26 -12.81 -0.18 -9.28
C GLY A 26 -11.99 0.74 -8.36
N TYR A 27 -10.92 1.35 -8.88
CA TYR A 27 -10.01 2.25 -8.15
C TYR A 27 -9.91 3.62 -8.82
N GLY A 28 -10.95 4.06 -9.52
CA GLY A 28 -10.96 5.31 -10.28
C GLY A 28 -10.90 6.53 -9.38
N LYS A 29 -12.04 6.92 -8.80
CA LYS A 29 -12.23 8.22 -8.14
C LYS A 29 -11.31 8.45 -6.94
N THR A 30 -11.28 7.50 -6.00
CA THR A 30 -10.53 7.66 -4.73
C THR A 30 -9.22 6.89 -4.72
N SER A 31 -8.92 6.10 -5.77
CA SER A 31 -7.77 5.19 -5.78
C SER A 31 -7.67 4.29 -4.55
N GLY A 32 -8.82 3.97 -3.92
CA GLY A 32 -8.90 3.18 -2.68
C GLY A 32 -8.58 3.96 -1.39
N ARG A 33 -8.41 5.28 -1.45
CA ARG A 33 -8.04 6.13 -0.29
C ARG A 33 -9.22 6.79 0.43
N GLY A 34 -10.45 6.60 -0.05
CA GLY A 34 -11.65 7.29 0.47
C GLY A 34 -11.74 8.77 0.07
N HIS A 35 -12.72 9.49 0.65
CA HIS A 35 -13.02 10.88 0.27
C HIS A 35 -12.27 11.94 1.08
N LYS A 36 -12.02 11.69 2.37
CA LYS A 36 -11.47 12.66 3.33
C LYS A 36 -10.59 11.95 4.36
N GLY A 37 -9.88 12.75 5.15
CA GLY A 37 -8.98 12.29 6.21
C GLY A 37 -7.52 12.50 5.87
N MET A 38 -6.66 12.47 6.89
CA MET A 38 -5.21 12.68 6.75
C MET A 38 -4.61 11.73 5.70
N LYS A 39 -4.97 10.43 5.75
CA LYS A 39 -4.48 9.38 4.84
C LYS A 39 -4.89 9.55 3.38
N SER A 40 -5.91 10.36 3.09
CA SER A 40 -6.37 10.63 1.73
C SER A 40 -5.63 11.80 1.08
N ARG A 41 -4.89 12.61 1.85
CA ARG A 41 -4.11 13.76 1.36
C ARG A 41 -2.71 13.33 0.90
N SER A 42 -2.13 14.07 -0.05
CA SER A 42 -0.73 13.86 -0.43
C SER A 42 0.18 14.12 0.77
N GLY A 43 1.17 13.26 0.99
CA GLY A 43 2.07 13.34 2.15
C GLY A 43 1.44 13.02 3.52
N GLY A 44 0.12 12.84 3.60
CA GLY A 44 -0.61 12.60 4.84
C GLY A 44 -0.46 11.16 5.35
N LYS A 45 0.72 10.81 5.84
CA LYS A 45 0.98 9.52 6.50
C LYS A 45 1.19 9.73 7.99
N VAL A 46 0.67 8.79 8.78
CA VAL A 46 0.98 8.70 10.20
C VAL A 46 2.29 7.93 10.36
N ARG A 47 3.19 8.43 11.20
CA ARG A 47 4.47 7.76 11.49
C ARG A 47 4.19 6.38 12.11
N ILE A 48 4.94 5.37 11.69
CA ILE A 48 4.87 4.02 12.27
C ILE A 48 5.21 4.12 13.77
N GLY A 49 4.34 3.60 14.62
CA GLY A 49 4.47 3.68 16.08
C GLY A 49 3.93 4.96 16.72
N PHE A 50 3.23 5.82 15.98
CA PHE A 50 2.49 6.95 16.56
C PHE A 50 1.10 6.49 17.03
N GLU A 51 0.85 6.65 18.33
CA GLU A 51 -0.40 6.24 19.01
C GLU A 51 -1.34 7.45 19.26
N GLY A 52 -1.36 8.44 18.37
CA GLY A 52 -2.35 9.53 18.45
C GLY A 52 -2.08 10.59 19.52
N GLY A 53 -0.86 10.66 20.05
CA GLY A 53 -0.46 11.56 21.16
C GLY A 53 -0.13 10.82 22.44
N GLN A 54 -0.48 9.54 22.53
CA GLN A 54 -0.04 8.66 23.60
C GLN A 54 1.46 8.34 23.48
N MET A 55 2.12 8.13 24.63
CA MET A 55 3.49 7.61 24.65
C MET A 55 3.54 6.24 23.97
N PRO A 56 4.36 6.08 22.91
CA PRO A 56 4.45 4.82 22.18
C PRO A 56 4.83 3.63 23.08
N LEU A 57 4.30 2.45 22.78
CA LEU A 57 4.55 1.22 23.53
C LEU A 57 6.05 0.94 23.78
N GLN A 58 6.90 1.18 22.78
CA GLN A 58 8.36 1.04 22.89
C GLN A 58 9.01 1.88 24.00
N LYS A 59 8.34 2.95 24.46
CA LYS A 59 8.79 3.78 25.59
C LYS A 59 8.13 3.38 26.92
N ARG A 60 6.96 2.72 26.86
CA ARG A 60 6.20 2.30 28.04
C ARG A 60 6.71 0.99 28.60
N VAL A 61 7.14 0.09 27.73
CA VAL A 61 7.65 -1.23 28.12
C VAL A 61 9.10 -1.08 28.59
N PRO A 62 9.44 -1.54 29.80
CA PRO A 62 10.84 -1.58 30.25
C PRO A 62 11.64 -2.54 29.37
N LYS A 63 12.91 -2.23 29.15
CA LYS A 63 13.84 -3.16 28.52
C LYS A 63 14.19 -4.22 29.56
N TYR A 64 13.77 -5.46 29.33
CA TYR A 64 14.19 -6.61 30.14
C TYR A 64 15.32 -7.36 29.43
N GLY A 65 16.36 -7.67 30.19
CA GLY A 65 17.64 -8.25 29.77
C GLY A 65 18.70 -7.95 30.82
#